data_AF-A0A1W2AUZ1-F1
#
_entry.id   AF-A0A1W2AUZ1-F1
#
_cell.length_a   1.000
_cell.length_b   1.000
_cell.length_c   1.000
_cell.angle_alpha   90.00
_cell.angle_beta   90.00
_cell.angle_gamma   90.00
#
_symmetry.space_group_name_H-M   'P 1'
#
loop_
_entity.id
_entity.type
_entity.pdbx_description
1 polymer ?
#
loop_
_entity_poly.entity_id
_entity_poly.type
_entity_poly.pdbx_seq_one_letter_code
_entity_poly.pdbx_strand_id
1 'polypeptide(L)'
;MRANAKRLSKLFSKRVAGKSLRFTTYFGLEIFARCLGTGDFSRMAHPSSELQKTIFETLTGDRSLTSLLGGPKVFDRRPERIAFPYLTLGRTAVVDWSTGTEDGSEHILTLHVWAKGGGKQETYEIMDKVSERLNGANLPLEGHHLVNLQLQFAEARQETDSATYHGILRFRAVTEPVA
;
A
#
# COMPACT_ATOMS: atom_id res chain seq x y z
N MET A 1 -37.27 50.37 -4.80
CA MET A 1 -36.44 49.25 -4.31
C MET A 1 -35.30 48.99 -5.29
N ARG A 2 -34.05 49.10 -4.78
CA ARG A 2 -32.78 48.52 -5.27
C ARG A 2 -32.09 49.05 -6.56
N ALA A 3 -30.95 49.71 -6.29
CA ALA A 3 -29.73 50.03 -7.06
C ALA A 3 -29.19 48.92 -8.01
N ASN A 4 -28.22 49.10 -8.93
CA ASN A 4 -27.52 50.21 -9.62
C ASN A 4 -26.45 49.56 -10.55
N ALA A 5 -26.05 50.26 -11.63
CA ALA A 5 -24.81 50.18 -12.43
C ALA A 5 -24.39 48.83 -13.08
N LYS A 6 -24.41 48.61 -14.41
CA LYS A 6 -23.70 49.27 -15.55
C LYS A 6 -22.17 49.42 -15.38
N ARG A 7 -21.41 48.84 -16.33
CA ARG A 7 -20.32 49.41 -17.19
C ARG A 7 -19.10 48.49 -17.33
N LEU A 8 -18.84 48.02 -18.56
CA LEU A 8 -17.88 48.55 -19.57
C LEU A 8 -16.44 48.09 -19.31
N SER A 9 -15.91 47.21 -20.17
CA SER A 9 -15.03 47.54 -21.31
C SER A 9 -13.56 47.55 -20.88
N LYS A 10 -12.70 46.66 -21.37
CA LYS A 10 -12.01 46.68 -22.69
C LYS A 10 -10.49 46.76 -22.43
N LEU A 11 -9.74 46.06 -23.30
CA LEU A 11 -8.31 46.21 -23.62
C LEU A 11 -7.27 45.65 -22.64
N PHE A 12 -6.43 44.74 -23.13
CA PHE A 12 -4.95 44.79 -23.19
C PHE A 12 -4.49 43.43 -23.78
N SER A 13 -4.39 43.24 -25.09
CA SER A 13 -3.22 43.54 -25.95
C SER A 13 -1.86 43.27 -25.30
N LYS A 14 -1.19 42.17 -25.69
CA LYS A 14 0.19 42.13 -26.22
C LYS A 14 0.73 40.70 -26.40
N ARG A 15 1.05 40.38 -27.66
CA ARG A 15 2.35 39.85 -28.13
C ARG A 15 2.88 38.55 -27.49
N VAL A 16 2.77 37.42 -28.19
CA VAL A 16 3.62 36.24 -27.97
C VAL A 16 4.51 36.03 -29.20
N ALA A 17 5.79 36.32 -29.03
CA ALA A 17 6.87 35.93 -29.91
C ALA A 17 7.86 35.11 -29.06
N GLY A 18 8.36 34.00 -29.60
CA GLY A 18 9.59 33.36 -29.13
C GLY A 18 9.41 32.17 -28.18
N LYS A 19 9.63 30.98 -28.75
CA LYS A 19 10.44 29.86 -28.24
C LYS A 19 10.82 29.91 -26.74
N SER A 20 10.41 28.88 -26.00
CA SER A 20 11.31 27.88 -25.39
C SER A 20 10.49 26.92 -24.52
N LEU A 21 10.39 25.66 -24.95
CA LEU A 21 9.95 24.55 -24.13
C LEU A 21 10.98 24.34 -23.01
N ARG A 22 10.59 24.63 -21.76
CA ARG A 22 11.07 23.93 -20.55
C ARG A 22 10.01 24.07 -19.45
N PHE A 23 9.10 23.10 -19.33
CA PHE A 23 8.33 22.89 -18.11
C PHE A 23 8.92 21.68 -17.38
N THR A 24 9.91 21.96 -16.56
CA THR A 24 10.33 21.10 -15.46
C THR A 24 9.70 21.70 -14.21
N THR A 25 8.62 21.10 -13.73
CA THR A 25 8.23 21.16 -12.31
C THR A 25 7.21 20.07 -12.02
N TYR A 26 7.65 19.12 -11.21
CA TYR A 26 6.88 18.50 -10.13
C TYR A 26 5.55 19.21 -9.83
N PHE A 27 4.43 18.60 -10.16
CA PHE A 27 3.12 18.93 -9.57
C PHE A 27 2.19 17.72 -9.80
N GLY A 28 2.15 16.83 -8.81
CA GLY A 28 1.37 15.59 -8.85
C GLY A 28 0.89 15.14 -7.47
N LEU A 29 0.83 16.07 -6.52
CA LEU A 29 0.12 15.93 -5.24
C LEU A 29 -0.85 17.12 -5.24
N GLU A 30 -2.15 16.91 -4.96
CA GLU A 30 -3.28 17.86 -5.06
C GLU A 30 -4.29 17.62 -6.22
N ILE A 31 -4.63 16.37 -6.55
CA ILE A 31 -5.93 16.07 -7.20
C ILE A 31 -6.54 14.81 -6.57
N PHE A 32 -6.99 14.92 -5.31
CA PHE A 32 -7.99 13.99 -4.76
C PHE A 32 -8.85 14.60 -3.64
N ALA A 33 -8.70 15.89 -3.33
CA ALA A 33 -9.43 16.55 -2.26
C ALA A 33 -10.58 17.40 -2.81
N ARG A 34 -11.65 16.78 -3.35
CA ARG A 34 -13.00 17.38 -3.41
C ARG A 34 -14.03 16.44 -4.01
N CYS A 35 -14.65 15.65 -3.14
CA CYS A 35 -16.07 15.30 -3.16
C CYS A 35 -16.23 14.13 -2.19
N LEU A 36 -16.74 14.38 -0.99
CA LEU A 36 -17.83 13.64 -0.36
C LEU A 36 -18.18 14.37 0.94
N GLY A 37 -19.48 14.52 1.17
CA GLY A 37 -20.06 15.42 2.16
C GLY A 37 -19.69 15.12 3.62
N THR A 38 -19.96 16.12 4.44
CA THR A 38 -20.02 16.10 5.91
C THR A 38 -21.09 15.10 6.37
N GLY A 39 -20.78 13.81 6.32
CA GLY A 39 -21.29 12.81 7.23
C GLY A 39 -20.20 12.54 8.25
N ASP A 40 -20.59 12.37 9.50
CA ASP A 40 -19.71 11.96 10.60
C ASP A 40 -18.77 10.81 10.17
N PHE A 41 -17.49 11.12 9.97
CA PHE A 41 -16.43 10.17 9.62
C PHE A 41 -15.83 9.52 10.88
N SER A 42 -16.56 9.48 12.00
CA SER A 42 -16.29 8.54 13.10
C SER A 42 -16.59 7.08 12.71
N ARG A 43 -16.30 6.69 11.46
CA ARG A 43 -16.25 5.30 11.03
C ARG A 43 -14.95 4.75 11.59
N MET A 44 -15.00 4.12 12.76
CA MET A 44 -13.88 3.37 13.33
C MET A 44 -13.17 2.62 12.21
N ALA A 45 -11.94 3.02 11.90
CA ALA A 45 -11.16 2.40 10.84
C ALA A 45 -10.99 0.92 11.19
N HIS A 46 -11.40 0.00 10.31
CA HIS A 46 -11.38 -1.42 10.62
C HIS A 46 -9.92 -1.88 10.80
N PRO A 47 -9.54 -2.58 11.88
CA PRO A 47 -8.14 -2.89 12.19
C PRO A 47 -7.43 -3.60 11.03
N SER A 48 -8.11 -4.55 10.39
CA SER A 48 -7.55 -5.25 9.22
C SER A 48 -7.31 -4.35 8.01
N SER A 49 -8.15 -3.33 7.79
CA SER A 49 -7.99 -2.37 6.69
C SER A 49 -6.79 -1.48 6.92
N GLU A 50 -6.64 -0.93 8.14
CA GLU A 50 -5.48 -0.09 8.49
C GLU A 50 -4.18 -0.88 8.49
N LEU A 51 -4.20 -2.13 8.97
CA LEU A 51 -3.04 -3.01 8.91
C LEU A 51 -2.62 -3.30 7.46
N GLN A 52 -3.57 -3.63 6.59
CA GLN A 52 -3.28 -3.90 5.18
C GLN A 52 -2.72 -2.65 4.47
N LYS A 53 -3.33 -1.49 4.70
CA LYS A 53 -2.85 -0.19 4.17
C LYS A 53 -1.42 0.11 4.64
N THR A 54 -1.16 -0.03 5.93
CA THR A 54 0.16 0.28 6.51
C THR A 54 1.24 -0.68 6.01
N ILE A 55 0.92 -1.97 5.85
CA ILE A 55 1.83 -2.94 5.23
C ILE A 55 2.10 -2.59 3.77
N PHE A 56 1.07 -2.23 3.02
CA PHE A 56 1.24 -1.80 1.62
C PHE A 56 2.17 -0.59 1.50
N GLU A 57 1.95 0.44 2.31
CA GLU A 57 2.79 1.65 2.35
C GLU A 57 4.23 1.33 2.78
N THR A 58 4.40 0.47 3.78
CA THR A 58 5.72 0.03 4.27
C THR A 58 6.52 -0.69 3.19
N LEU A 59 5.87 -1.59 2.44
CA LEU A 59 6.53 -2.37 1.38
C LEU A 59 6.80 -1.53 0.13
N THR A 60 5.86 -0.69 -0.30
CA THR A 60 6.05 0.20 -1.47
C THR A 60 7.01 1.35 -1.19
N GLY A 61 7.15 1.78 0.06
CA GLY A 61 8.13 2.78 0.50
C GLY A 61 9.56 2.24 0.60
N ASP A 62 9.76 0.92 0.66
CA ASP A 62 11.09 0.32 0.72
C ASP A 62 11.77 0.33 -0.66
N ARG A 63 12.81 1.15 -0.79
CA ARG A 63 13.56 1.30 -2.04
C ARG A 63 14.32 0.04 -2.44
N SER A 64 14.79 -0.75 -1.48
CA SER A 64 15.55 -1.97 -1.75
C SER A 64 14.63 -3.04 -2.33
N LEU A 65 13.45 -3.22 -1.72
CA LEU A 65 12.41 -4.11 -2.22
C LEU A 65 11.91 -3.66 -3.60
N THR A 66 11.61 -2.37 -3.76
CA THR A 66 11.16 -1.80 -5.04
C THR A 66 12.21 -2.01 -6.14
N SER A 67 13.51 -1.94 -5.81
CA SER A 67 14.60 -2.24 -6.75
C SER A 67 14.62 -3.72 -7.14
N LEU A 68 14.46 -4.65 -6.21
CA LEU A 68 14.38 -6.09 -6.49
C LEU A 68 13.17 -6.42 -7.38
N LEU A 69 12.04 -5.74 -7.17
CA LEU A 69 10.83 -5.91 -7.97
C LEU A 69 10.91 -5.24 -9.36
N GLY A 70 11.91 -4.40 -9.60
CA GLY A 70 12.02 -3.59 -10.82
C GLY A 70 10.91 -2.52 -10.92
N GLY A 71 10.49 -1.95 -9.79
CA GLY A 71 9.44 -0.94 -9.68
C GLY A 71 8.46 -1.21 -8.53
N PRO A 72 7.45 -0.36 -8.33
CA PRO A 72 6.47 -0.48 -7.25
C PRO A 72 5.43 -1.57 -7.54
N LYS A 73 5.89 -2.81 -7.73
CA LYS A 73 5.07 -3.96 -8.12
C LYS A 73 4.54 -4.73 -6.91
N VAL A 74 3.97 -4.01 -5.97
CA VAL A 74 3.20 -4.54 -4.84
C VAL A 74 1.74 -4.28 -5.15
N PHE A 75 0.90 -5.32 -5.09
CA PHE A 75 -0.52 -5.21 -5.44
C PHE A 75 -1.38 -5.89 -4.40
N ASP A 76 -2.60 -5.42 -4.21
CA ASP A 76 -3.61 -6.19 -3.46
C ASP A 76 -4.14 -7.34 -4.31
N ARG A 77 -4.71 -7.01 -5.48
CA ARG A 77 -5.13 -8.01 -6.46
C ARG A 77 -4.11 -8.16 -7.59
N ARG A 78 -3.83 -9.41 -7.99
CA ARG A 78 -2.98 -9.71 -9.16
C ARG A 78 -3.51 -9.02 -10.43
N PRO A 79 -2.72 -8.17 -11.09
CA PRO A 79 -3.04 -7.63 -12.42
C PRO A 79 -2.90 -8.71 -13.52
N GLU A 80 -3.68 -8.63 -14.59
CA GLU A 80 -3.68 -9.65 -15.66
C GLU A 80 -2.35 -9.73 -16.44
N ARG A 81 -1.69 -8.60 -16.66
CA ARG A 81 -0.43 -8.51 -17.43
C ARG A 81 0.60 -7.72 -16.65
N ILE A 82 1.38 -8.43 -15.84
CA ILE A 82 2.48 -7.85 -15.07
C ILE A 82 3.78 -8.60 -15.33
N ALA A 83 4.89 -7.87 -15.39
CA ALA A 83 6.22 -8.44 -15.51
C ALA A 83 6.74 -8.92 -14.15
N PHE A 84 7.33 -10.11 -14.12
CA PHE A 84 8.03 -10.63 -12.95
C PHE A 84 9.30 -9.82 -12.63
N PRO A 85 9.77 -9.86 -11.36
CA PRO A 85 9.05 -10.36 -10.18
C PRO A 85 8.04 -9.33 -9.65
N TYR A 86 7.03 -9.79 -8.90
CA TYR A 86 6.02 -8.92 -8.25
C TYR A 86 5.51 -9.55 -6.94
N LEU A 87 4.91 -8.72 -6.08
CA LEU A 87 4.32 -9.14 -4.80
C LEU A 87 2.81 -8.88 -4.81
N THR A 88 2.03 -9.81 -4.24
CA THR A 88 0.61 -9.60 -3.99
C THR A 88 0.27 -9.80 -2.52
N LEU A 89 -0.53 -8.91 -1.95
CA LEU A 89 -1.17 -9.11 -0.65
C LEU A 89 -2.29 -10.13 -0.83
N GLY A 90 -2.23 -11.21 -0.08
CA GLY A 90 -3.16 -12.32 -0.15
C GLY A 90 -4.29 -12.17 0.84
N ARG A 91 -4.78 -13.32 1.31
CA ARG A 91 -5.88 -13.39 2.26
C ARG A 91 -5.46 -12.88 3.64
N THR A 92 -6.38 -12.16 4.27
CA THR A 92 -6.38 -11.84 5.70
C THR A 92 -7.48 -12.63 6.39
N ALA A 93 -7.14 -13.39 7.43
CA ALA A 93 -8.11 -13.99 8.33
C ALA A 93 -8.02 -13.30 9.70
N VAL A 94 -9.16 -13.11 10.36
CA VAL A 94 -9.22 -12.48 11.69
C VAL A 94 -9.78 -13.49 12.68
N VAL A 95 -9.12 -13.63 13.81
CA VAL A 95 -9.52 -14.47 14.93
C VAL A 95 -9.63 -13.57 16.16
N ASP A 96 -10.70 -13.75 16.93
CA ASP A 96 -10.85 -13.05 18.21
C ASP A 96 -9.72 -13.47 19.16
N TRP A 97 -9.01 -12.48 19.69
CA TRP A 97 -7.92 -12.64 20.66
C TRP A 97 -8.21 -11.85 21.94
N SER A 98 -9.49 -11.58 22.22
CA SER A 98 -9.88 -10.87 23.42
C SER A 98 -9.68 -11.75 24.66
N THR A 99 -9.23 -11.13 25.75
CA THR A 99 -9.20 -11.75 27.07
C THR A 99 -10.40 -11.26 27.89
N GLY A 100 -10.62 -11.82 29.08
CA GLY A 100 -11.72 -11.36 29.95
C GLY A 100 -11.63 -9.88 30.37
N THR A 101 -10.51 -9.20 30.09
CA THR A 101 -10.24 -7.81 30.48
C THR A 101 -9.82 -6.90 29.32
N GLU A 102 -9.44 -7.44 28.16
CA GLU A 102 -8.83 -6.66 27.06
C GLU A 102 -9.38 -7.13 25.71
N ASP A 103 -9.77 -6.19 24.86
CA ASP A 103 -10.21 -6.47 23.48
C ASP A 103 -8.99 -6.63 22.56
N GLY A 104 -8.95 -7.73 21.80
CA GLY A 104 -7.82 -8.06 20.94
C GLY A 104 -8.25 -8.74 19.65
N SER A 105 -7.54 -8.47 18.56
CA SER A 105 -7.75 -9.16 17.28
C SER A 105 -6.44 -9.73 16.76
N GLU A 106 -6.44 -11.02 16.45
CA GLU A 106 -5.36 -11.67 15.74
C GLU A 106 -5.65 -11.69 14.24
N HIS A 107 -4.72 -11.20 13.43
CA HIS A 107 -4.80 -11.19 11.98
C HIS A 107 -3.74 -12.12 11.39
N ILE A 108 -4.18 -13.08 10.58
CA ILE A 108 -3.31 -13.97 9.82
C ILE A 108 -3.27 -13.45 8.38
N LEU A 109 -2.13 -12.88 8.00
CA LEU A 109 -1.88 -12.24 6.71
C LEU A 109 -1.03 -13.15 5.84
N THR A 110 -1.40 -13.35 4.58
CA THR A 110 -0.57 -14.07 3.62
C THR A 110 -0.05 -13.12 2.54
N LEU A 111 1.26 -13.11 2.30
CA LEU A 111 1.88 -12.41 1.18
C LEU A 111 2.37 -13.44 0.16
N HIS A 112 2.25 -13.09 -1.12
CA HIS A 112 2.71 -13.93 -2.21
C HIS A 112 3.76 -13.21 -3.04
N VAL A 113 4.90 -13.86 -3.24
CA VAL A 113 5.97 -13.42 -4.13
C VAL A 113 5.90 -14.26 -5.40
N TRP A 114 5.97 -13.60 -6.54
CA TRP A 114 5.94 -14.25 -7.84
C TRP A 114 7.19 -13.86 -8.61
N ALA A 115 7.99 -14.84 -9.00
CA ALA A 115 9.25 -14.65 -9.71
C ALA A 115 9.35 -15.64 -10.89
N LYS A 116 10.14 -15.31 -11.92
CA LYS A 116 10.29 -16.16 -13.11
C LYS A 116 11.72 -16.16 -13.60
N GLY A 117 12.31 -17.35 -13.71
CA GLY A 117 13.68 -17.56 -14.18
C GLY A 117 14.68 -17.77 -13.04
N GLY A 118 15.92 -18.14 -13.38
CA GLY A 118 17.09 -18.14 -12.48
C GLY A 118 17.10 -19.12 -11.29
N GLY A 119 15.98 -19.75 -10.95
CA GLY A 119 15.84 -20.64 -9.79
C GLY A 119 15.19 -19.94 -8.60
N LYS A 120 15.24 -20.58 -7.42
CA LYS A 120 14.58 -20.06 -6.20
C LYS A 120 15.24 -18.82 -5.60
N GLN A 121 16.47 -18.50 -6.00
CA GLN A 121 17.28 -17.44 -5.41
C GLN A 121 16.59 -16.07 -5.44
N GLU A 122 16.07 -15.65 -6.61
CA GLU A 122 15.34 -14.36 -6.73
C GLU A 122 14.11 -14.32 -5.82
N THR A 123 13.43 -15.46 -5.64
CA THR A 123 12.27 -15.55 -4.73
C THR A 123 12.69 -15.42 -3.28
N TYR A 124 13.78 -16.10 -2.88
CA TYR A 124 14.31 -16.02 -1.52
C TYR A 124 14.78 -14.62 -1.17
N GLU A 125 15.51 -13.94 -2.05
CA GLU A 125 15.98 -12.56 -1.81
C GLU A 125 14.83 -11.58 -1.56
N ILE A 126 13.74 -11.70 -2.32
CA ILE A 126 12.53 -10.89 -2.11
C ILE A 126 11.85 -11.29 -0.79
N MET A 127 11.73 -12.59 -0.51
CA MET A 127 11.10 -13.08 0.73
C MET A 127 11.86 -12.64 1.98
N ASP A 128 13.19 -12.68 1.93
CA ASP A 128 14.07 -12.22 3.01
C ASP A 128 13.88 -10.73 3.23
N LYS A 129 13.87 -9.92 2.15
CA LYS A 129 13.62 -8.48 2.27
C LYS A 129 12.25 -8.16 2.86
N VAL A 130 11.20 -8.88 2.46
CA VAL A 130 9.85 -8.71 3.04
C VAL A 130 9.85 -9.09 4.53
N SER A 131 10.52 -10.20 4.87
CA SER A 131 10.62 -10.67 6.25
C SER A 131 11.40 -9.68 7.13
N GLU A 132 12.53 -9.15 6.66
CA GLU A 132 13.30 -8.11 7.34
C GLU A 132 12.48 -6.85 7.62
N ARG A 133 11.57 -6.48 6.70
CA ARG A 133 10.76 -5.26 6.82
C ARG A 133 9.54 -5.40 7.71
N LEU A 134 8.99 -6.61 7.85
CA LEU A 134 7.74 -6.84 8.57
C LEU A 134 7.92 -7.60 9.88
N ASN A 135 8.84 -8.56 9.97
CA ASN A 135 8.99 -9.39 11.16
C ASN A 135 9.52 -8.57 12.35
N GLY A 136 8.71 -8.43 13.39
CA GLY A 136 8.98 -7.61 14.57
C GLY A 136 8.87 -6.11 14.31
N ALA A 137 8.32 -5.69 13.16
CA ALA A 137 8.18 -4.27 12.84
C ALA A 137 7.07 -3.61 13.67
N ASN A 138 7.34 -2.42 14.17
CA ASN A 138 6.32 -1.56 14.76
C ASN A 138 5.70 -0.68 13.66
N LEU A 139 4.45 -0.96 13.31
CA LEU A 139 3.71 -0.26 12.27
C LEU A 139 2.62 0.59 12.92
N PRO A 140 2.59 1.91 12.71
CA PRO A 140 1.56 2.77 13.28
C PRO A 140 0.21 2.48 12.59
N LEU A 141 -0.82 2.15 13.37
CA LEU A 141 -2.18 1.92 12.89
C LEU A 141 -3.10 3.04 13.40
N GLU A 142 -4.04 3.48 12.57
CA GLU A 142 -5.03 4.48 12.99
C GLU A 142 -6.11 3.81 13.87
N GLY A 143 -6.31 4.36 15.07
CA GLY A 143 -7.29 3.85 16.04
C GLY A 143 -6.96 2.51 16.70
N HIS A 144 -5.80 1.92 16.40
CA HIS A 144 -5.36 0.63 16.97
C HIS A 144 -3.86 0.65 17.29
N HIS A 145 -3.44 -0.18 18.24
CA HIS A 145 -2.04 -0.49 18.48
C HIS A 145 -1.68 -1.86 17.88
N LEU A 146 -0.54 -1.94 17.19
CA LEU A 146 0.03 -3.21 16.75
C LEU A 146 0.91 -3.75 17.88
N VAL A 147 0.41 -4.75 18.60
CA VAL A 147 1.10 -5.38 19.73
C VAL A 147 2.25 -6.25 19.25
N ASN A 148 2.04 -6.98 18.15
CA ASN A 148 3.02 -7.91 17.61
C ASN A 148 2.79 -8.13 16.12
N LEU A 149 3.87 -8.34 15.36
CA LEU A 149 3.86 -8.78 13.97
C LEU A 149 5.00 -9.78 13.74
N GLN A 150 4.67 -11.04 13.48
CA GLN A 150 5.65 -12.13 13.39
C GLN A 150 5.43 -13.00 12.16
N LEU A 151 6.53 -13.37 11.51
CA LEU A 151 6.52 -14.39 10.46
C LEU A 151 6.27 -15.76 11.10
N GLN A 152 5.22 -16.45 10.66
CA GLN A 152 4.87 -17.79 11.13
C GLN A 152 5.22 -18.89 10.13
N PHE A 153 5.26 -18.56 8.83
CA PHE A 153 5.50 -19.53 7.79
C PHE A 153 6.11 -18.86 6.56
N ALA A 154 7.10 -19.51 5.96
CA ALA A 154 7.73 -19.10 4.72
C ALA A 154 8.00 -20.33 3.85
N GLU A 155 7.58 -20.29 2.59
CA GLU A 155 7.84 -21.35 1.63
C GLU A 155 8.11 -20.75 0.25
N ALA A 156 9.11 -21.28 -0.47
CA ALA A 156 9.30 -21.02 -1.90
C ALA A 156 9.21 -22.32 -2.68
N ARG A 157 8.18 -22.41 -3.52
CA ARG A 157 7.92 -23.57 -4.38
C ARG A 157 7.85 -23.16 -5.84
N GLN A 158 8.14 -24.11 -6.72
CA GLN A 158 7.84 -23.92 -8.13
C GLN A 158 6.36 -24.20 -8.36
N GLU A 159 5.71 -23.40 -9.20
CA GLU A 159 4.33 -23.67 -9.57
C GLU A 159 4.27 -24.83 -10.57
N THR A 160 3.26 -25.69 -10.43
CA THR A 160 3.06 -26.84 -11.32
C THR A 160 2.86 -26.34 -12.74
N ASP A 161 3.48 -27.02 -13.71
CA ASP A 161 3.39 -26.70 -15.15
C ASP A 161 3.87 -25.30 -15.54
N SER A 162 4.72 -24.67 -14.71
CA SER A 162 5.20 -23.31 -14.92
C SER A 162 6.65 -23.13 -14.49
N ALA A 163 7.40 -22.29 -15.20
CA ALA A 163 8.74 -21.83 -14.79
C ALA A 163 8.69 -20.71 -13.74
N THR A 164 7.54 -20.52 -13.10
CA THR A 164 7.30 -19.48 -12.10
C THR A 164 7.54 -20.06 -10.72
N TYR A 165 8.21 -19.29 -9.86
CA TYR A 165 8.35 -19.58 -8.46
C TYR A 165 7.34 -18.75 -7.66
N HIS A 166 6.68 -19.43 -6.73
CA HIS A 166 5.70 -18.87 -5.81
C HIS A 166 6.28 -18.92 -4.39
N GLY A 167 6.61 -17.74 -3.87
CA GLY A 167 6.92 -17.52 -2.47
C GLY A 167 5.64 -17.25 -1.68
N ILE A 168 5.48 -17.88 -0.53
CA ILE A 168 4.36 -17.70 0.39
C ILE A 168 4.96 -17.32 1.74
N LEU A 169 4.55 -16.16 2.26
CA LEU A 169 4.89 -15.70 3.60
C LEU A 169 3.59 -15.52 4.37
N ARG A 170 3.52 -16.02 5.59
CA ARG A 170 2.36 -15.82 6.47
C ARG A 170 2.81 -15.15 7.75
N PHE A 171 2.17 -14.03 8.07
CA PHE A 171 2.42 -13.26 9.26
C PHE A 171 1.22 -13.34 10.19
N ARG A 172 1.50 -13.36 11.50
CA ARG A 172 0.54 -13.13 12.55
C ARG A 172 0.73 -11.73 13.08
N ALA A 173 -0.32 -10.94 13.05
CA ALA A 173 -0.38 -9.63 13.66
C ALA A 173 -1.40 -9.64 14.81
N VAL A 174 -1.08 -9.02 15.94
CA VAL A 174 -2.05 -8.83 17.03
C VAL A 174 -2.28 -7.34 17.18
N THR A 175 -3.55 -6.93 17.16
CA THR A 175 -3.95 -5.54 17.33
C THR A 175 -4.92 -5.38 18.48
N GLU A 176 -4.84 -4.25 19.17
CA GLU A 176 -5.78 -3.84 20.21
C GLU A 176 -6.32 -2.43 19.89
N PRO A 177 -7.54 -2.07 20.29
CA PRO A 177 -8.06 -0.71 20.16
C PRO A 177 -7.25 0.31 20.96
N VAL A 178 -7.13 1.54 20.45
CA VAL A 178 -6.61 2.67 21.25
C VAL A 178 -7.71 3.11 22.21
N ALA A 179 -7.39 3.18 23.51
CA ALA A 179 -8.31 3.58 24.58
C ALA A 179 -8.73 5.06 24.52
#